data_AF-A0AAQ4EWN2-F1
#
_entry.id   AF-A0AAQ4EWN2-F1
#
_cell.length_a   1.000
_cell.length_b   1.000
_cell.length_c   1.000
_cell.angle_alpha   90.00
_cell.angle_beta   90.00
_cell.angle_gamma   90.00
#
_symmetry.space_group_name_H-M   'P 1'
#
loop_
_entity.id
_entity.type
_entity.pdbx_description
1 polymer ?
#
loop_
_entity_poly.entity_id
_entity_poly.type
_entity_poly.pdbx_seq_one_letter_code
_entity_poly.pdbx_strand_id
1 'polypeptide(L)'
;MGDNSEESSEESVESDGEGTALGTTHLRGANDKELVHHLGDARFFVLHGFALIENRAMCVWDGYPPELSDACRTFAVVCRGADRRSADLTCVYRQVPQPYLVLQMDYAGIPLSSIRALSVRQIVSAFKQMILALAAAETGLNFEHRHLTLDNVFVKRVEEQVVEWKLSGQAFHVETMGVMAYIGNFGAARVDADGDAQFADPQPLWEDYEKDCALNDIHKRIKEEINDDWGSYCPRTNVLFAYHVSRELGERRVRGSPDDPRDARDWDAFQAWKFRLPWFPSVAEFAHSAFANRDTSGTSRKISSAVAVLEKLVSKPLSPFLSGSNGR
;
A
#
# COMPACT_ATOMS: atom_id res chain seq x y z
N MET A 1 39.18 14.20 -76.70
CA MET A 1 38.81 12.93 -77.35
C MET A 1 38.41 11.97 -76.24
N GLY A 2 37.15 11.59 -76.20
CA GLY A 2 36.52 10.86 -75.10
C GLY A 2 35.16 11.46 -74.84
N ASP A 3 34.18 10.98 -75.60
CA ASP A 3 32.78 11.41 -75.71
C ASP A 3 31.91 10.52 -74.80
N ASN A 4 30.89 11.09 -74.16
CA ASN A 4 29.51 10.61 -74.22
C ASN A 4 28.61 11.26 -73.15
N SER A 5 27.69 12.03 -73.71
CA SER A 5 26.40 12.55 -73.26
C SER A 5 25.56 11.68 -72.32
N GLU A 6 24.98 12.39 -71.35
CA GLU A 6 23.80 12.02 -70.57
C GLU A 6 22.53 12.11 -71.44
N GLU A 7 21.65 11.11 -71.35
CA GLU A 7 20.24 11.24 -71.71
C GLU A 7 19.37 10.47 -70.71
N SER A 8 18.20 11.05 -70.48
CA SER A 8 17.18 10.86 -69.46
C SER A 8 16.36 9.57 -69.56
N SER A 9 15.80 9.15 -68.43
CA SER A 9 14.48 8.50 -68.40
C SER A 9 13.73 8.83 -67.10
N GLU A 10 12.46 9.18 -67.29
CA GLU A 10 11.42 9.54 -66.32
C GLU A 10 11.10 8.40 -65.35
N GLU A 11 10.77 8.74 -64.10
CA GLU A 11 9.93 7.87 -63.27
C GLU A 11 8.94 8.70 -62.44
N SER A 12 7.67 8.35 -62.62
CA SER A 12 6.46 8.95 -62.07
C SER A 12 6.32 8.69 -60.57
N VAL A 13 6.08 9.75 -59.80
CA VAL A 13 5.72 9.66 -58.38
C VAL A 13 4.21 9.42 -58.26
N GLU A 14 3.83 8.16 -58.03
CA GLU A 14 2.50 7.81 -57.51
C GLU A 14 2.48 7.94 -55.99
N SER A 15 1.40 8.55 -55.49
CA SER A 15 1.14 8.84 -54.08
C SER A 15 0.39 7.68 -53.44
N ASP A 16 1.05 6.94 -52.55
CA ASP A 16 0.38 6.03 -51.62
C ASP A 16 0.36 6.63 -50.22
N GLY A 17 -0.84 7.01 -49.78
CA GLY A 17 -1.11 7.40 -48.41
C GLY A 17 -1.26 6.17 -47.52
N GLU A 18 -0.20 5.81 -46.80
CA GLU A 18 -0.29 4.88 -45.68
C GLU A 18 -0.55 5.66 -44.38
N GLY A 19 -1.79 5.58 -43.89
CA GLY A 19 -2.14 5.94 -42.52
C GLY A 19 -1.50 4.94 -41.56
N THR A 20 -0.52 5.40 -40.78
CA THR A 20 0.12 4.62 -39.72
C THR A 20 -0.85 4.37 -38.56
N ALA A 21 -1.51 3.22 -38.58
CA ALA A 21 -2.16 2.68 -37.39
C ALA A 21 -1.08 2.25 -36.38
N LEU A 22 -0.79 3.12 -35.40
CA LEU A 22 0.10 2.81 -34.29
C LEU A 22 -0.50 1.69 -33.43
N GLY A 23 0.20 0.56 -33.40
CA GLY A 23 -0.22 -0.66 -32.72
C GLY A 23 -0.39 -0.47 -31.21
N THR A 24 -1.57 -0.81 -30.71
CA THR A 24 -1.83 -0.99 -29.29
C THR A 24 -1.29 -2.35 -28.86
N THR A 25 -0.22 -2.36 -28.07
CA THR A 25 0.33 -3.60 -27.51
C THR A 25 -0.40 -3.90 -26.20
N HIS A 26 -1.21 -4.96 -26.18
CA HIS A 26 -1.86 -5.44 -24.98
C HIS A 26 -0.87 -6.25 -24.13
N LEU A 27 -0.52 -5.76 -22.94
CA LEU A 27 0.11 -6.60 -21.93
C LEU A 27 -0.99 -7.43 -21.28
N ARG A 28 -0.94 -8.75 -21.50
CA ARG A 28 -1.91 -9.69 -20.95
C ARG A 28 -1.69 -9.75 -19.43
N GLY A 29 -2.67 -9.30 -18.65
CA GLY A 29 -2.66 -9.55 -17.22
C GLY A 29 -2.73 -11.05 -16.97
N ALA A 30 -1.92 -11.55 -16.02
CA ALA A 30 -2.00 -12.93 -15.58
C ALA A 30 -3.41 -13.19 -15.02
N ASN A 31 -4.09 -14.22 -15.56
CA ASN A 31 -5.39 -14.64 -15.02
C ASN A 31 -5.20 -15.15 -13.58
N ASP A 32 -6.25 -15.10 -12.74
CA ASP A 32 -6.26 -15.67 -11.38
C ASP A 32 -5.66 -17.08 -11.31
N LYS A 33 -5.83 -17.89 -12.36
CA LYS A 33 -5.29 -19.25 -12.45
C LYS A 33 -3.77 -19.32 -12.65
N GLU A 34 -3.16 -18.32 -13.30
CA GLU A 34 -1.70 -18.23 -13.47
C GLU A 34 -1.04 -17.69 -12.20
N LEU A 35 -1.63 -16.68 -11.54
CA LEU A 35 -1.15 -16.24 -10.22
C LEU A 35 -1.20 -17.37 -9.20
N VAL A 36 -2.25 -18.20 -9.20
CA VAL A 36 -2.39 -19.38 -8.32
C VAL A 36 -1.39 -20.50 -8.65
N HIS A 37 -0.81 -20.50 -9.85
CA HIS A 37 0.20 -21.50 -10.23
C HIS A 37 1.63 -21.07 -9.84
N HIS A 38 1.87 -19.77 -9.71
CA HIS A 38 3.15 -19.17 -9.25
C HIS A 38 3.17 -18.91 -7.73
N LEU A 39 2.03 -18.52 -7.16
CA LEU A 39 1.79 -18.50 -5.72
C LEU A 39 1.43 -19.92 -5.31
N GLY A 40 2.38 -20.69 -4.80
CA GLY A 40 2.19 -22.09 -4.43
C GLY A 40 0.80 -22.37 -3.86
N ASP A 41 0.10 -23.32 -4.48
CA ASP A 41 -1.19 -23.91 -4.08
C ASP A 41 -2.09 -23.00 -3.22
N ALA A 42 -3.14 -22.43 -3.83
CA ALA A 42 -4.17 -21.59 -3.19
C ALA A 42 -4.81 -22.18 -1.92
N ARG A 43 -4.51 -23.43 -1.55
CA ARG A 43 -4.74 -23.97 -0.21
C ARG A 43 -3.99 -23.23 0.90
N PHE A 44 -2.86 -22.56 0.64
CA PHE A 44 -2.01 -21.99 1.70
C PHE A 44 -2.17 -20.49 1.94
N PHE A 45 -2.44 -19.69 0.91
CA PHE A 45 -2.53 -18.22 1.01
C PHE A 45 -3.65 -17.64 0.15
N VAL A 46 -4.25 -16.55 0.62
CA VAL A 46 -5.30 -15.82 -0.09
C VAL A 46 -5.04 -14.30 -0.01
N LEU A 47 -4.95 -13.63 -1.16
CA LEU A 47 -4.57 -12.22 -1.30
C LEU A 47 -5.78 -11.27 -1.50
N HIS A 48 -6.93 -11.53 -0.86
CA HIS A 48 -8.16 -10.74 -1.01
C HIS A 48 -8.03 -9.25 -0.62
N GLY A 49 -6.92 -8.84 -0.01
CA GLY A 49 -6.70 -7.50 0.54
C GLY A 49 -5.86 -6.56 -0.29
N PHE A 50 -5.67 -6.83 -1.58
CA PHE A 50 -4.91 -5.95 -2.48
C PHE A 50 -5.81 -5.42 -3.59
N ALA A 51 -5.61 -4.16 -3.99
CA ALA A 51 -6.28 -3.60 -5.16
C ALA A 51 -5.75 -4.29 -6.42
N LEU A 52 -6.63 -4.96 -7.16
CA LEU A 52 -6.26 -5.82 -8.29
C LEU A 52 -6.26 -5.07 -9.62
N ILE A 53 -5.45 -5.53 -10.55
CA ILE A 53 -5.48 -5.08 -11.95
C ILE A 53 -6.53 -5.92 -12.69
N GLU A 54 -7.54 -5.29 -13.28
CA GLU A 54 -8.58 -5.94 -14.09
C GLU A 54 -8.02 -6.30 -15.47
N ASN A 55 -7.17 -7.34 -15.53
CA ASN A 55 -6.68 -8.00 -16.75
C ASN A 55 -6.06 -7.12 -17.86
N ARG A 56 -5.88 -5.81 -17.63
CA ARG A 56 -5.46 -4.85 -18.65
C ARG A 56 -4.46 -3.85 -18.10
N ALA A 57 -3.21 -4.05 -18.48
CA ALA A 57 -2.17 -3.04 -18.48
C ALA A 57 -1.86 -2.66 -19.94
N MET A 58 -1.74 -1.37 -20.22
CA MET A 58 -1.50 -0.87 -21.58
C MET A 58 -0.47 0.24 -21.57
N CYS A 59 0.46 0.16 -22.51
CA CYS A 59 1.32 1.28 -22.87
C CYS A 59 0.63 2.04 -24.01
N VAL A 60 0.32 3.31 -23.77
CA VAL A 60 -0.34 4.19 -24.73
C VAL A 60 0.63 5.29 -25.13
N TRP A 61 0.70 5.59 -26.42
CA TRP A 61 1.44 6.74 -26.94
C TRP A 61 0.46 7.69 -27.59
N ASP A 62 -0.02 8.68 -26.84
CA ASP A 62 -1.02 9.63 -27.33
C ASP A 62 -0.97 10.93 -26.51
N GLY A 63 -1.72 11.95 -26.92
CA GLY A 63 -2.00 13.11 -26.08
C GLY A 63 -2.97 12.75 -24.95
N TYR A 64 -2.95 13.52 -23.85
CA TYR A 64 -3.85 13.26 -22.74
C TYR A 64 -5.32 13.50 -23.15
N PRO A 65 -6.24 12.52 -23.03
CA PRO A 65 -7.60 12.67 -23.51
C PRO A 65 -8.32 13.93 -22.95
N PRO A 66 -9.01 14.71 -23.79
CA PRO A 66 -9.75 15.89 -23.34
C PRO A 66 -10.78 15.59 -22.24
N GLU A 67 -11.45 14.44 -22.32
CA GLU A 67 -12.45 13.98 -21.35
C GLU A 67 -11.83 13.74 -19.97
N LEU A 68 -10.62 13.19 -19.91
CA LEU A 68 -9.88 13.03 -18.65
C LEU A 68 -9.41 14.38 -18.11
N SER A 69 -9.05 15.32 -19.00
CA SER A 69 -8.71 16.69 -18.61
C SER A 69 -9.90 17.41 -17.97
N ASP A 70 -11.11 17.25 -18.52
CA ASP A 70 -12.36 17.78 -17.95
C ASP A 70 -12.70 17.13 -16.61
N ALA A 71 -12.52 15.81 -16.51
CA ALA A 71 -12.70 15.08 -15.26
C ALA A 71 -11.72 15.58 -14.17
N CYS A 72 -10.44 15.78 -14.50
CA CYS A 72 -9.45 16.34 -13.58
C CYS A 72 -9.82 17.76 -13.11
N ARG A 73 -10.27 18.63 -14.03
CA ARG A 73 -10.75 19.98 -13.67
C ARG A 73 -11.94 19.92 -12.72
N THR A 74 -12.90 19.06 -13.02
CA THR A 74 -14.09 18.85 -12.19
C THR A 74 -13.69 18.37 -10.79
N PHE A 75 -12.80 17.38 -10.71
CA PHE A 75 -12.26 16.88 -9.45
C PHE A 75 -11.58 17.99 -8.63
N ALA A 76 -10.70 18.78 -9.24
CA ALA A 76 -10.00 19.89 -8.57
C ALA A 76 -10.96 20.94 -8.00
N VAL A 77 -12.06 21.23 -8.72
CA VAL A 77 -13.10 22.17 -8.28
C VAL A 77 -13.93 21.58 -7.13
N VAL A 78 -14.33 20.32 -7.23
CA VAL A 78 -15.18 19.65 -6.23
C VAL A 78 -14.42 19.38 -4.94
N CYS A 79 -13.16 18.98 -5.03
CA CYS A 79 -12.32 18.62 -3.88
C CYS A 79 -11.56 19.79 -3.27
N ARG A 80 -11.98 21.06 -3.53
CA ARG A 80 -11.37 22.34 -3.10
C ARG A 80 -10.23 22.19 -2.07
N GLY A 81 -8.99 22.07 -2.55
CA GLY A 81 -7.79 22.01 -1.70
C GLY A 81 -7.18 20.63 -1.46
N ALA A 82 -7.67 19.57 -2.12
CA ALA A 82 -6.99 18.27 -2.17
C ALA A 82 -5.67 18.40 -2.97
N ASP A 83 -4.58 18.61 -2.22
CA ASP A 83 -3.19 18.74 -2.64
C ASP A 83 -2.91 19.77 -3.76
N ARG A 84 -2.04 20.74 -3.49
CA ARG A 84 -1.57 21.73 -4.49
C ARG A 84 -1.01 21.06 -5.76
N ARG A 85 -0.57 19.79 -5.69
CA ARG A 85 -0.13 18.99 -6.83
C ARG A 85 -1.23 18.72 -7.86
N SER A 86 -2.51 18.65 -7.47
CA SER A 86 -3.63 18.42 -8.40
C SER A 86 -3.93 19.65 -9.27
N ALA A 87 -3.57 20.84 -8.80
CA ALA A 87 -3.80 22.10 -9.51
C ALA A 87 -2.78 22.38 -10.62
N ASP A 88 -1.61 21.73 -10.60
CA ASP A 88 -0.52 21.90 -11.58
C ASP A 88 -0.44 20.74 -12.59
N LEU A 89 -1.48 19.92 -12.68
CA LEU A 89 -1.54 18.78 -13.60
C LEU A 89 -1.67 19.19 -15.07
N THR A 90 -2.02 20.45 -15.36
CA THR A 90 -2.12 20.97 -16.73
C THR A 90 -0.77 21.00 -17.46
N CYS A 91 0.37 21.00 -16.75
CA CYS A 91 1.69 20.92 -17.37
C CYS A 91 2.13 19.48 -17.69
N VAL A 92 1.58 18.49 -16.95
CA VAL A 92 1.86 17.04 -17.09
C VAL A 92 0.99 16.41 -18.19
N TYR A 93 -0.24 16.90 -18.35
CA TYR A 93 -1.21 16.40 -19.33
C TYR A 93 -1.19 17.24 -20.59
N ARG A 94 -0.14 17.05 -21.38
CA ARG A 94 0.00 17.72 -22.67
C ARG A 94 -0.94 17.05 -23.67
N GLN A 95 -1.52 17.87 -24.56
CA GLN A 95 -2.16 17.39 -25.80
C GLN A 95 -1.13 16.93 -26.85
N VAL A 96 0.12 16.70 -26.41
CA VAL A 96 1.23 16.26 -27.25
C VAL A 96 1.43 14.77 -26.97
N PRO A 97 1.58 13.94 -28.02
CA PRO A 97 1.83 12.52 -27.85
C PRO A 97 3.02 12.23 -26.93
N GLN A 98 2.78 11.45 -25.87
CA GLN A 98 3.78 11.00 -24.92
C GLN A 98 3.41 9.60 -24.38
N PRO A 99 4.38 8.84 -23.84
CA PRO A 99 4.10 7.51 -23.32
C PRO A 99 3.34 7.59 -21.98
N TYR A 100 2.32 6.76 -21.84
CA TYR A 100 1.56 6.51 -20.62
C TYR A 100 1.48 5.01 -20.33
N LEU A 101 1.63 4.65 -19.06
CA LEU A 101 1.22 3.33 -18.57
C LEU A 101 -0.16 3.47 -17.95
N VAL A 102 -1.14 2.76 -18.52
CA VAL A 102 -2.52 2.73 -18.03
C VAL A 102 -2.78 1.36 -17.42
N LEU A 103 -3.04 1.36 -16.11
CA LEU A 103 -3.41 0.18 -15.34
C LEU A 103 -4.90 0.25 -15.03
N GLN A 104 -5.70 -0.63 -15.64
CA GLN A 104 -7.11 -0.75 -15.25
C GLN A 104 -7.19 -1.58 -13.97
N MET A 105 -7.83 -1.03 -12.95
CA MET A 105 -7.89 -1.65 -11.62
C MET A 105 -9.33 -1.78 -11.13
N ASP A 106 -9.57 -2.80 -10.30
CA ASP A 106 -10.80 -2.95 -9.53
C ASP A 106 -11.03 -1.69 -8.67
N TYR A 107 -12.28 -1.26 -8.55
CA TYR A 107 -12.61 -0.19 -7.62
C TYR A 107 -12.48 -0.68 -6.16
N ALA A 108 -11.37 -0.33 -5.52
CA ALA A 108 -11.04 -0.67 -4.13
C ALA A 108 -11.76 0.19 -3.07
N GLY A 109 -12.53 1.20 -3.51
CA GLY A 109 -13.24 2.12 -2.63
C GLY A 109 -12.53 3.47 -2.47
N ILE A 110 -12.66 4.08 -1.29
CA ILE A 110 -12.02 5.36 -0.96
C ILE A 110 -10.87 5.16 0.03
N PRO A 111 -9.83 5.99 -0.01
CA PRO A 111 -8.77 5.95 1.00
C PRO A 111 -9.31 6.09 2.43
N LEU A 112 -8.76 5.34 3.38
CA LEU A 112 -9.09 5.47 4.81
C LEU A 112 -8.83 6.91 5.30
N SER A 113 -7.83 7.59 4.75
CA SER A 113 -7.52 8.98 5.04
C SER A 113 -8.68 9.94 4.76
N SER A 114 -9.54 9.60 3.81
CA SER A 114 -10.73 10.38 3.42
C SER A 114 -11.93 10.15 4.36
N ILE A 115 -11.87 9.14 5.24
CA ILE A 115 -12.96 8.85 6.17
C ILE A 115 -12.78 9.64 7.46
N ARG A 116 -13.74 10.53 7.71
CA ARG A 116 -13.73 11.43 8.86
C ARG A 116 -13.81 10.69 10.20
N ALA A 117 -14.64 9.65 10.29
CA ALA A 117 -14.82 8.91 11.52
C ALA A 117 -15.26 7.47 11.27
N LEU A 118 -14.74 6.55 12.07
CA LEU A 118 -15.04 5.12 12.05
C LEU A 118 -15.51 4.65 13.42
N SER A 119 -16.39 3.65 13.45
CA SER A 119 -16.68 2.95 14.70
C SER A 119 -15.46 2.15 15.17
N VAL A 120 -15.39 1.83 16.45
CA VAL A 120 -14.30 1.00 17.00
C VAL A 120 -14.21 -0.34 16.26
N ARG A 121 -15.36 -0.96 16.01
CA ARG A 121 -15.43 -2.26 15.35
C ARG A 121 -14.94 -2.19 13.90
N GLN A 122 -15.24 -1.10 13.19
CA GLN A 122 -14.70 -0.86 11.85
C GLN A 122 -13.18 -0.64 11.86
N ILE A 123 -12.65 0.10 12.84
CA ILE A 123 -11.20 0.28 13.02
C ILE A 123 -10.52 -1.08 13.23
N VAL A 124 -11.05 -1.88 14.16
CA VAL A 124 -10.54 -3.22 14.46
C VAL A 124 -10.60 -4.13 13.25
N SER A 125 -11.72 -4.10 12.51
CA SER A 125 -11.89 -4.91 11.31
C SER A 125 -10.90 -4.52 10.21
N ALA A 126 -10.83 -3.23 9.86
CA ALA A 126 -9.93 -2.73 8.83
C ALA A 126 -8.46 -3.01 9.17
N PHE A 127 -8.06 -2.82 10.43
CA PHE A 127 -6.71 -3.14 10.88
C PHE A 127 -6.38 -4.63 10.77
N LYS A 128 -7.29 -5.52 11.20
CA LYS A 128 -7.11 -6.97 11.05
C LYS A 128 -6.96 -7.39 9.60
N GLN A 129 -7.84 -6.89 8.72
CA GLN A 129 -7.80 -7.19 7.29
C GLN A 129 -6.48 -6.73 6.66
N MET A 130 -6.03 -5.51 6.96
CA MET A 130 -4.74 -4.99 6.50
C MET A 130 -3.56 -5.86 6.97
N ILE A 131 -3.50 -6.20 8.26
CA ILE A 131 -2.42 -7.04 8.80
C ILE A 131 -2.43 -8.43 8.16
N LEU A 132 -3.60 -9.05 7.98
CA LEU A 132 -3.71 -10.38 7.38
C LEU A 132 -3.34 -10.36 5.90
N ALA A 133 -3.69 -9.31 5.16
CA ALA A 133 -3.29 -9.12 3.77
C ALA A 133 -1.76 -9.01 3.64
N LEU A 134 -1.14 -8.15 4.44
CA LEU A 134 0.32 -8.03 4.50
C LEU A 134 0.99 -9.35 4.91
N ALA A 135 0.46 -10.04 5.93
CA ALA A 135 1.00 -11.31 6.40
C ALA A 135 0.97 -12.40 5.32
N ALA A 136 -0.13 -12.48 4.55
CA ALA A 136 -0.24 -13.41 3.44
C ALA A 136 0.81 -13.12 2.36
N ALA A 137 1.03 -11.84 2.03
CA ALA A 137 2.02 -11.41 1.05
C ALA A 137 3.47 -11.58 1.56
N GLU A 138 3.76 -11.30 2.83
CA GLU A 138 5.06 -11.58 3.46
C GLU A 138 5.42 -13.06 3.32
N THR A 139 4.45 -13.93 3.59
CA THR A 139 4.70 -15.37 3.63
C THR A 139 4.77 -15.99 2.24
N GLY A 140 3.93 -15.52 1.30
CA GLY A 140 3.87 -16.07 -0.05
C GLY A 140 4.86 -15.46 -1.04
N LEU A 141 5.31 -14.22 -0.81
CA LEU A 141 6.02 -13.40 -1.80
C LEU A 141 7.19 -12.59 -1.21
N ASN A 142 7.55 -12.80 0.06
CA ASN A 142 8.51 -11.96 0.77
C ASN A 142 8.22 -10.45 0.55
N PHE A 143 6.94 -10.10 0.59
CA PHE A 143 6.47 -8.77 0.20
C PHE A 143 6.75 -7.71 1.27
N GLU A 144 7.13 -6.52 0.83
CA GLU A 144 7.21 -5.30 1.64
C GLU A 144 6.54 -4.14 0.90
N HIS A 145 5.67 -3.39 1.57
CA HIS A 145 4.99 -2.26 0.92
C HIS A 145 5.86 -1.00 0.83
N ARG A 146 6.67 -0.75 1.86
CA ARG A 146 7.64 0.36 2.00
C ARG A 146 7.11 1.80 1.84
N HIS A 147 5.80 2.01 1.77
CA HIS A 147 5.17 3.33 1.80
C HIS A 147 3.67 3.21 2.18
N LEU A 148 3.35 2.40 3.20
CA LEU A 148 1.96 2.14 3.57
C LEU A 148 1.45 3.24 4.53
N THR A 149 0.44 3.99 4.10
CA THR A 149 -0.22 5.07 4.83
C THR A 149 -1.74 4.91 4.76
N LEU A 150 -2.51 5.73 5.49
CA LEU A 150 -3.98 5.74 5.33
C LEU A 150 -4.46 6.17 3.93
N ASP A 151 -3.62 6.83 3.12
CA ASP A 151 -3.93 7.14 1.72
C ASP A 151 -3.82 5.90 0.80
N ASN A 152 -3.04 4.90 1.21
CA ASN A 152 -2.77 3.69 0.45
C ASN A 152 -3.56 2.47 0.94
N VAL A 153 -4.40 2.65 1.96
CA VAL A 153 -5.38 1.65 2.40
C VAL A 153 -6.78 2.16 2.07
N PHE A 154 -7.43 1.49 1.13
CA PHE A 154 -8.77 1.80 0.64
C PHE A 154 -9.80 0.97 1.39
N VAL A 155 -11.01 1.50 1.53
CA VAL A 155 -12.16 0.74 2.02
C VAL A 155 -13.38 0.94 1.14
N LYS A 156 -14.13 -0.16 0.95
CA LYS A 156 -15.45 -0.15 0.33
C LYS A 156 -16.48 -0.81 1.25
N ARG A 157 -17.73 -0.41 1.09
CA ARG A 157 -18.85 -1.05 1.80
C ARG A 157 -19.11 -2.43 1.23
N VAL A 158 -19.45 -3.37 2.11
CA VAL A 158 -19.74 -4.76 1.76
C VAL A 158 -20.93 -5.28 2.56
N GLU A 159 -21.60 -6.29 2.03
CA GLU A 159 -22.73 -6.97 2.68
C GLU A 159 -22.27 -8.24 3.42
N GLU A 160 -21.16 -8.83 2.97
CA GLU A 160 -20.52 -9.97 3.59
C GLU A 160 -20.18 -9.65 5.04
N GLN A 161 -20.69 -10.45 5.98
CA GLN A 161 -20.51 -10.19 7.41
C GLN A 161 -19.15 -10.66 7.92
N VAL A 162 -18.58 -11.69 7.30
CA VAL A 162 -17.31 -12.30 7.67
C VAL A 162 -16.51 -12.58 6.41
N VAL A 163 -15.22 -12.30 6.45
CA VAL A 163 -14.25 -12.68 5.43
C VAL A 163 -13.24 -13.67 6.02
N GLU A 164 -12.91 -14.70 5.25
CA GLU A 164 -11.86 -15.68 5.58
C GLU A 164 -10.53 -15.27 4.95
N TRP A 165 -9.47 -15.34 5.76
CA TRP A 165 -8.09 -15.18 5.33
C TRP A 165 -7.33 -16.48 5.57
N LYS A 166 -6.43 -16.86 4.68
CA LYS A 166 -5.54 -18.01 4.87
C LYS A 166 -4.10 -17.54 4.94
N LEU A 167 -3.45 -17.92 6.03
CA LEU A 167 -2.04 -17.67 6.28
C LEU A 167 -1.39 -19.00 6.65
N SER A 168 -0.51 -19.51 5.79
CA SER A 168 0.20 -20.78 5.99
C SER A 168 -0.75 -21.96 6.24
N GLY A 169 -1.88 -21.98 5.54
CA GLY A 169 -2.93 -22.99 5.70
C GLY A 169 -3.82 -22.83 6.95
N GLN A 170 -3.55 -21.85 7.83
CA GLN A 170 -4.43 -21.51 8.94
C GLN A 170 -5.48 -20.49 8.50
N ALA A 171 -6.76 -20.79 8.74
CA ALA A 171 -7.88 -19.88 8.47
C ALA A 171 -8.10 -18.88 9.61
N PHE A 172 -8.25 -17.61 9.26
CA PHE A 172 -8.60 -16.50 10.15
C PHE A 172 -9.90 -15.88 9.66
N HIS A 173 -10.86 -15.74 10.56
CA HIS A 173 -12.17 -15.17 10.24
C HIS A 173 -12.26 -13.76 10.82
N VAL A 174 -12.57 -12.78 9.97
CA VAL A 174 -12.72 -11.38 10.37
C VAL A 174 -14.13 -10.92 10.07
N GLU A 175 -14.85 -10.47 11.11
CA GLU A 175 -16.11 -9.75 10.92
C GLU A 175 -15.84 -8.43 10.19
N THR A 176 -16.45 -8.21 9.03
CA THR A 176 -16.17 -7.06 8.15
C THR A 176 -16.68 -5.75 8.74
N MET A 177 -17.70 -5.81 9.61
CA MET A 177 -18.40 -4.61 10.11
C MET A 177 -18.90 -3.71 8.96
N GLY A 178 -19.27 -4.34 7.84
CA GLY A 178 -19.74 -3.68 6.63
C GLY A 178 -18.65 -2.98 5.82
N VAL A 179 -17.37 -3.23 6.11
CA VAL A 179 -16.22 -2.65 5.37
C VAL A 179 -15.20 -3.72 4.98
N MET A 180 -14.73 -3.67 3.73
CA MET A 180 -13.55 -4.42 3.28
C MET A 180 -12.40 -3.46 3.02
N ALA A 181 -11.22 -3.80 3.52
CA ALA A 181 -9.98 -3.03 3.35
C ALA A 181 -9.09 -3.62 2.27
N TYR A 182 -8.51 -2.75 1.45
CA TYR A 182 -7.64 -3.08 0.33
C TYR A 182 -6.38 -2.23 0.37
N ILE A 183 -5.23 -2.85 0.19
CA ILE A 183 -3.93 -2.22 0.10
C ILE A 183 -3.63 -1.90 -1.37
N GLY A 184 -3.17 -0.70 -1.67
CA GLY A 184 -2.80 -0.28 -3.01
C GLY A 184 -1.55 0.60 -3.02
N ASN A 185 -1.20 1.11 -4.20
CA ASN A 185 -0.01 1.96 -4.42
C ASN A 185 1.32 1.28 -4.08
N PHE A 186 1.82 0.47 -5.01
CA PHE A 186 3.01 -0.36 -4.84
C PHE A 186 4.30 0.30 -5.38
N GLY A 187 4.30 1.61 -5.62
CA GLY A 187 5.43 2.32 -6.26
C GLY A 187 6.75 2.27 -5.49
N ALA A 188 6.71 1.94 -4.20
CA ALA A 188 7.88 1.75 -3.33
C ALA A 188 8.10 0.28 -2.93
N ALA A 189 7.20 -0.63 -3.35
CA ALA A 189 7.15 -1.97 -2.82
C ALA A 189 8.34 -2.82 -3.26
N ARG A 190 8.58 -3.89 -2.49
CA ARG A 190 9.49 -4.99 -2.83
C ARG A 190 8.72 -6.29 -2.79
N VAL A 191 8.92 -7.13 -3.78
CA VAL A 191 8.29 -8.44 -3.90
C VAL A 191 9.31 -9.41 -4.47
N ASP A 192 9.21 -10.68 -4.11
CA ASP A 192 10.09 -11.73 -4.61
C ASP A 192 9.23 -12.93 -4.96
N ALA A 193 9.09 -13.14 -6.26
CA ALA A 193 8.42 -14.29 -6.83
C ALA A 193 9.51 -15.22 -7.35
N ASP A 194 9.57 -16.44 -6.82
CA ASP A 194 10.47 -17.50 -7.26
C ASP A 194 11.98 -17.16 -7.22
N GLY A 195 12.40 -16.31 -6.27
CA GLY A 195 13.81 -15.92 -6.09
C GLY A 195 14.24 -14.75 -6.96
N ASP A 196 13.31 -14.12 -7.68
CA ASP A 196 13.54 -12.90 -8.47
C ASP A 196 12.95 -11.69 -7.75
N ALA A 197 13.81 -10.99 -7.01
CA ALA A 197 13.42 -9.83 -6.23
C ALA A 197 13.19 -8.61 -7.14
N GLN A 198 11.95 -8.14 -7.18
CA GLN A 198 11.51 -6.93 -7.87
C GLN A 198 11.27 -5.83 -6.84
N PHE A 199 11.89 -4.67 -7.02
CA PHE A 199 11.74 -3.52 -6.13
C PHE A 199 11.97 -2.21 -6.86
N ALA A 200 11.42 -1.13 -6.32
CA ALA A 200 11.77 0.23 -6.70
C ALA A 200 12.60 0.89 -5.60
N ASP A 201 13.52 1.78 -5.97
CA ASP A 201 14.14 2.69 -5.02
C ASP A 201 13.08 3.72 -4.58
N PRO A 202 12.68 3.73 -3.29
CA PRO A 202 11.62 4.62 -2.84
C PRO A 202 12.14 6.03 -2.52
N GLN A 203 13.45 6.27 -2.58
CA GLN A 203 14.03 7.55 -2.18
C GLN A 203 13.47 8.76 -2.94
N PRO A 204 13.31 8.73 -4.28
CA PRO A 204 12.69 9.85 -5.00
C PRO A 204 11.25 10.12 -4.54
N LEU A 205 10.49 9.06 -4.24
CA LEU A 205 9.16 9.20 -3.67
C LEU A 205 9.23 9.83 -2.27
N TRP A 206 10.18 9.43 -1.43
CA TRP A 206 10.27 9.90 -0.05
C TRP A 206 10.77 11.33 0.09
N GLU A 207 11.63 11.80 -0.82
CA GLU A 207 12.11 13.20 -0.88
C GLU A 207 10.94 14.19 -1.00
N ASP A 208 9.90 13.84 -1.77
CA ASP A 208 8.68 14.64 -1.89
C ASP A 208 7.88 14.73 -0.56
N TYR A 209 8.03 13.73 0.32
CA TYR A 209 7.32 13.61 1.59
C TYR A 209 8.15 14.04 2.80
N GLU A 210 9.38 14.56 2.62
CA GLU A 210 10.25 14.99 3.72
C GLU A 210 9.63 16.06 4.65
N LYS A 211 8.58 16.74 4.18
CA LYS A 211 7.80 17.71 4.96
C LYS A 211 6.88 17.08 6.01
N ASP A 212 6.60 15.78 5.92
CA ASP A 212 5.88 15.02 6.94
C ASP A 212 6.88 14.46 7.95
N CYS A 213 6.86 15.00 9.18
CA CYS A 213 7.80 14.59 10.22
C CYS A 213 7.59 13.13 10.67
N ALA A 214 6.37 12.59 10.59
CA ALA A 214 6.07 11.25 11.06
C ALA A 214 6.54 10.17 10.07
N LEU A 215 6.43 10.43 8.77
CA LEU A 215 6.94 9.53 7.72
C LEU A 215 8.46 9.59 7.60
N ASN A 216 9.07 10.77 7.80
CA ASN A 216 10.52 10.94 7.76
C ASN A 216 11.25 10.03 8.77
N ASP A 217 10.74 9.94 10.00
CA ASP A 217 11.32 9.05 11.02
C ASP A 217 11.23 7.56 10.62
N ILE A 218 10.14 7.16 9.95
CA ILE A 218 9.97 5.78 9.45
C ILE A 218 10.93 5.52 8.29
N HIS A 219 11.07 6.44 7.35
CA HIS A 219 12.00 6.34 6.23
C HIS A 219 13.43 6.15 6.73
N LYS A 220 13.88 6.97 7.68
CA LYS A 220 15.20 6.81 8.34
C LYS A 220 15.33 5.45 9.00
N ARG A 221 14.32 5.02 9.75
CA ARG A 221 14.35 3.74 10.43
C ARG A 221 14.43 2.56 9.47
N ILE A 222 13.73 2.61 8.34
CA ILE A 222 13.79 1.56 7.33
C ILE A 222 15.18 1.50 6.71
N LYS A 223 15.78 2.65 6.35
CA LYS A 223 17.15 2.71 5.84
C LYS A 223 18.14 2.03 6.79
N GLU A 224 17.98 2.24 8.11
CA GLU A 224 18.77 1.55 9.13
C GLU A 224 18.52 0.03 9.14
N GLU A 225 17.25 -0.41 9.15
CA GLU A 225 16.90 -1.84 9.27
C GLU A 225 17.35 -2.66 8.04
N ILE A 226 17.39 -2.05 6.86
CA ILE A 226 17.82 -2.73 5.62
C ILE A 226 19.28 -2.43 5.24
N ASN A 227 19.99 -1.62 6.03
CA ASN A 227 21.35 -1.13 5.72
C ASN A 227 21.46 -0.49 4.32
N ASP A 228 20.43 0.26 3.91
CA ASP A 228 20.30 0.88 2.59
C ASP A 228 20.31 -0.11 1.39
N ASP A 229 20.17 -1.42 1.64
CA ASP A 229 20.00 -2.45 0.62
C ASP A 229 18.51 -2.66 0.29
N TRP A 230 18.00 -1.91 -0.68
CA TRP A 230 16.62 -2.00 -1.16
C TRP A 230 16.29 -3.34 -1.82
N GLY A 231 17.27 -4.13 -2.27
CA GLY A 231 17.02 -5.46 -2.82
C GLY A 231 16.75 -6.51 -1.74
N SER A 232 17.34 -6.32 -0.56
CA SER A 232 17.18 -7.23 0.59
C SER A 232 15.72 -7.36 1.03
N TYR A 233 15.38 -8.53 1.58
CA TYR A 233 14.10 -8.75 2.23
C TYR A 233 14.20 -8.46 3.72
N CYS A 234 13.36 -7.55 4.21
CA CYS A 234 13.22 -7.22 5.62
C CYS A 234 11.73 -6.99 5.97
N PRO A 235 10.98 -8.01 6.43
CA PRO A 235 9.55 -7.88 6.74
C PRO A 235 9.28 -6.88 7.90
N ARG A 236 10.33 -6.50 8.62
CA ARG A 236 10.29 -5.45 9.64
C ARG A 236 9.75 -4.13 9.09
N THR A 237 9.97 -3.84 7.80
CA THR A 237 9.48 -2.61 7.17
C THR A 237 7.94 -2.54 7.18
N ASN A 238 7.25 -3.65 6.93
CA ASN A 238 5.80 -3.73 7.05
C ASN A 238 5.32 -3.49 8.49
N VAL A 239 6.05 -3.99 9.50
CA VAL A 239 5.72 -3.75 10.92
C VAL A 239 5.79 -2.27 11.25
N LEU A 240 6.82 -1.56 10.78
CA LEU A 240 7.01 -0.13 11.02
C LEU A 240 5.86 0.70 10.39
N PHE A 241 5.52 0.42 9.13
CA PHE A 241 4.40 1.11 8.49
C PHE A 241 3.03 0.71 9.05
N ALA A 242 2.79 -0.56 9.35
CA ALA A 242 1.54 -0.99 9.98
C ALA A 242 1.37 -0.36 11.37
N TYR A 243 2.46 -0.17 12.12
CA TYR A 243 2.44 0.58 13.36
C TYR A 243 2.06 2.06 13.14
N HIS A 244 2.63 2.71 12.14
CA HIS A 244 2.26 4.07 11.75
C HIS A 244 0.77 4.18 11.40
N VAL A 245 0.29 3.32 10.50
CA VAL A 245 -1.14 3.27 10.13
C VAL A 245 -2.02 3.03 11.35
N SER A 246 -1.65 2.15 12.28
CA SER A 246 -2.43 1.91 13.50
C SER A 246 -2.53 3.14 14.40
N ARG A 247 -1.51 4.02 14.40
CA ARG A 247 -1.55 5.28 15.15
C ARG A 247 -2.59 6.22 14.55
N GLU A 248 -2.49 6.50 13.27
CA GLU A 248 -3.40 7.40 12.56
C GLU A 248 -4.83 6.85 12.54
N LEU A 249 -5.00 5.55 12.32
CA LEU A 249 -6.31 4.90 12.30
C LEU A 249 -7.03 5.04 13.64
N GLY A 250 -6.30 4.92 14.75
CA GLY A 250 -6.86 5.12 16.09
C GLY A 250 -7.39 6.54 16.33
N GLU A 251 -6.83 7.55 15.65
CA GLU A 251 -7.28 8.94 15.75
C GLU A 251 -8.62 9.17 15.02
N ARG A 252 -9.01 8.27 14.12
CA ARG A 252 -10.30 8.31 13.38
C ARG A 252 -11.48 7.76 14.17
N ARG A 253 -11.29 7.32 15.41
CA ARG A 253 -12.37 6.78 16.25
C ARG A 253 -13.43 7.85 16.53
N VAL A 254 -14.69 7.52 16.29
CA VAL A 254 -15.84 8.32 16.77
C VAL A 254 -15.78 8.41 18.31
N ARG A 255 -15.74 9.64 18.83
CA ARG A 255 -15.78 9.92 20.28
C ARG A 255 -17.23 10.06 20.75
N GLY A 256 -17.54 9.60 21.97
CA GLY A 256 -18.85 9.80 22.60
C GLY A 256 -19.96 8.85 22.13
N SER A 257 -19.62 7.73 21.48
CA SER A 257 -20.57 6.63 21.25
C SER A 257 -21.03 6.03 22.59
N PRO A 258 -22.28 5.56 22.73
CA PRO A 258 -22.73 4.85 23.92
C PRO A 258 -21.76 3.73 24.30
N ASP A 259 -21.59 3.49 25.60
CA ASP A 259 -20.72 2.44 26.12
C ASP A 259 -21.28 1.05 25.78
N ASP A 260 -21.07 0.57 24.55
CA ASP A 260 -21.17 -0.85 24.24
C ASP A 260 -19.93 -1.54 24.85
N PRO A 261 -20.09 -2.46 25.82
CA PRO A 261 -18.96 -3.17 26.40
C PRO A 261 -18.10 -3.91 25.37
N ARG A 262 -18.67 -4.27 24.21
CA ARG A 262 -17.94 -4.86 23.08
C ARG A 262 -17.01 -3.84 22.43
N ASP A 263 -17.45 -2.60 22.24
CA ASP A 263 -16.61 -1.52 21.71
C ASP A 263 -15.45 -1.21 22.66
N ALA A 264 -15.68 -1.24 23.98
CA ALA A 264 -14.60 -1.07 24.96
C ALA A 264 -13.56 -2.20 24.85
N ARG A 265 -14.00 -3.46 24.81
CA ARG A 265 -13.11 -4.62 24.65
C ARG A 265 -12.34 -4.60 23.33
N ASP A 266 -13.01 -4.29 22.22
CA ASP A 266 -12.42 -4.21 20.89
C ASP A 266 -11.38 -3.09 20.83
N TRP A 267 -11.65 -1.96 21.49
CA TRP A 267 -10.71 -0.85 21.61
C TRP A 267 -9.47 -1.22 22.44
N ASP A 268 -9.66 -1.85 23.60
CA ASP A 268 -8.55 -2.30 24.45
C ASP A 268 -7.67 -3.31 23.72
N ALA A 269 -8.28 -4.22 22.95
CA ALA A 269 -7.55 -5.16 22.11
C ALA A 269 -6.73 -4.43 21.03
N PHE A 270 -7.34 -3.45 20.35
CA PHE A 270 -6.64 -2.62 19.37
C PHE A 270 -5.46 -1.86 19.96
N GLN A 271 -5.62 -1.25 21.13
CA GLN A 271 -4.51 -0.56 21.82
C GLN A 271 -3.40 -1.52 22.21
N ALA A 272 -3.75 -2.69 22.75
CA ALA A 272 -2.77 -3.73 23.08
C ALA A 272 -2.01 -4.22 21.86
N TRP A 273 -2.69 -4.40 20.72
CA TRP A 273 -2.07 -4.75 19.43
C TRP A 273 -1.13 -3.67 18.93
N LYS A 274 -1.60 -2.42 18.86
CA LYS A 274 -0.80 -1.25 18.47
C LYS A 274 0.48 -1.14 19.29
N PHE A 275 0.39 -1.34 20.61
CA PHE A 275 1.54 -1.29 21.50
C PHE A 275 2.51 -2.47 21.31
N ARG A 276 1.98 -3.66 21.00
CA ARG A 276 2.76 -4.88 20.81
C ARG A 276 3.40 -5.02 19.43
N LEU A 277 2.76 -4.48 18.39
CA LEU A 277 3.16 -4.65 16.99
C LEU A 277 4.65 -4.32 16.74
N PRO A 278 5.23 -3.21 17.27
CA PRO A 278 6.64 -2.88 17.06
C PRO A 278 7.63 -3.92 17.60
N TRP A 279 7.21 -4.87 18.45
CA TRP A 279 8.08 -5.89 19.03
C TRP A 279 8.18 -7.16 18.17
N PHE A 280 7.43 -7.24 17.07
CA PHE A 280 7.45 -8.39 16.17
C PHE A 280 8.42 -8.16 15.01
N PRO A 281 9.12 -9.22 14.55
CA PRO A 281 10.01 -9.12 13.40
C PRO A 281 9.25 -9.00 12.07
N SER A 282 8.00 -9.49 11.99
CA SER A 282 7.15 -9.46 10.80
C SER A 282 5.67 -9.28 11.18
N VAL A 283 4.83 -8.84 10.23
CA VAL A 283 3.39 -8.78 10.50
C VAL A 283 2.74 -10.17 10.48
N ALA A 284 3.32 -11.15 9.79
CA ALA A 284 2.89 -12.54 9.81
C ALA A 284 3.01 -13.16 11.20
N GLU A 285 4.15 -13.00 11.87
CA GLU A 285 4.32 -13.45 13.26
C GLU A 285 3.38 -12.73 14.23
N PHE A 286 3.19 -11.42 14.00
CA PHE A 286 2.22 -10.65 14.77
C PHE A 286 0.80 -11.19 14.58
N ALA A 287 0.36 -11.47 13.34
CA ALA A 287 -0.97 -11.97 13.02
C ALA A 287 -1.24 -13.32 13.72
N HIS A 288 -0.31 -14.28 13.63
CA HIS A 288 -0.43 -15.56 14.35
C HIS A 288 -0.49 -15.36 15.87
N SER A 289 0.26 -14.41 16.43
CA SER A 289 0.27 -14.17 17.87
C SER A 289 -0.98 -13.44 18.38
N ALA A 290 -1.47 -12.47 17.61
CA ALA A 290 -2.52 -11.54 18.00
C ALA A 290 -3.93 -12.01 17.64
N PHE A 291 -4.08 -12.71 16.51
CA PHE A 291 -5.39 -13.07 15.94
C PHE A 291 -5.70 -14.56 15.96
N ALA A 292 -4.72 -15.44 16.26
CA ALA A 292 -5.05 -16.84 16.43
C ALA A 292 -6.09 -16.98 17.55
N ASN A 293 -7.12 -17.79 17.29
CA ASN A 293 -8.18 -18.14 18.23
C ASN A 293 -7.57 -18.78 19.47
N ARG A 294 -7.17 -17.94 20.43
CA ARG A 294 -6.90 -18.38 21.78
C ARG A 294 -8.25 -18.33 22.48
N ASP A 295 -8.71 -19.46 22.98
CA ASP A 295 -9.65 -19.50 24.11
C ASP A 295 -9.03 -18.69 25.26
N THR A 296 -9.26 -17.37 25.30
CA THR A 296 -8.61 -16.48 26.26
C THR A 296 -9.51 -16.23 27.47
N SER A 297 -9.50 -17.17 28.42
CA SER A 297 -9.83 -16.87 29.82
C SER A 297 -8.57 -16.60 30.66
N GLY A 298 -7.39 -17.05 30.22
CA GLY A 298 -6.14 -17.00 31.03
C GLY A 298 -5.08 -15.97 30.61
N THR A 299 -4.88 -15.71 29.31
CA THR A 299 -3.74 -14.90 28.82
C THR A 299 -3.96 -13.39 28.94
N SER A 300 -5.21 -12.92 28.84
CA SER A 300 -5.55 -11.48 28.89
C SER A 300 -5.10 -10.83 30.19
N ARG A 301 -5.15 -11.57 31.32
CA ARG A 301 -4.77 -11.07 32.65
C ARG A 301 -3.26 -10.84 32.80
N LYS A 302 -2.42 -11.62 32.09
CA LYS A 302 -0.96 -11.45 32.09
C LYS A 302 -0.50 -10.31 31.18
N ILE A 303 -1.20 -10.08 30.06
CA ILE A 303 -0.86 -9.02 29.10
C ILE A 303 -1.25 -7.64 29.65
N SER A 304 -2.43 -7.48 30.27
CA SER A 304 -2.79 -6.20 30.93
C SER A 304 -1.80 -5.81 32.03
N SER A 305 -1.25 -6.78 32.76
CA SER A 305 -0.19 -6.53 33.74
C SER A 305 1.11 -6.03 33.10
N ALA A 306 1.54 -6.64 31.99
CA ALA A 306 2.75 -6.23 31.27
C ALA A 306 2.63 -4.86 30.60
N VAL A 307 1.45 -4.54 30.03
CA VAL A 307 1.18 -3.22 29.42
C VAL A 307 1.18 -2.13 30.50
N ALA A 308 0.56 -2.36 31.65
CA ALA A 308 0.58 -1.41 32.77
C ALA A 308 2.00 -1.18 33.36
N VAL A 309 2.87 -2.19 33.28
CA VAL A 309 4.29 -2.05 33.67
C VAL A 309 5.07 -1.24 32.63
N LEU A 310 4.82 -1.47 31.34
CA LEU A 310 5.51 -0.75 30.27
C LEU A 310 5.06 0.71 30.15
N GLU A 311 3.78 1.01 30.37
CA GLU A 311 3.29 2.40 30.44
C GLU A 311 3.97 3.19 31.58
N LYS A 312 4.24 2.54 32.73
CA LYS A 312 5.02 3.14 33.84
C LYS A 312 6.50 3.33 33.52
N LEU A 313 7.05 2.56 32.59
CA LEU A 313 8.46 2.68 32.17
C LEU A 313 8.64 3.76 31.10
N VAL A 314 7.68 3.92 30.19
CA VAL A 314 7.70 4.94 29.14
C VAL A 314 7.35 6.34 29.67
N SER A 315 6.64 6.44 30.80
CA SER A 315 6.34 7.73 31.45
C SER A 315 7.53 8.34 32.21
N LYS A 316 8.70 7.70 32.23
CA LYS A 316 9.92 8.29 32.80
C LYS A 316 10.64 9.10 31.71
N PRO A 317 10.93 10.39 31.91
CA PRO A 317 11.74 11.13 30.96
C PRO A 317 13.11 10.46 30.81
N LEU A 318 13.54 10.23 29.57
CA LEU A 318 14.88 9.81 29.25
C LEU A 318 15.86 10.87 29.79
N SER A 319 16.61 10.52 30.82
CA SER A 319 17.69 11.36 31.36
C SER A 319 18.79 11.54 30.30
N PRO A 320 19.35 12.75 30.12
CA PRO A 320 20.39 12.98 29.13
C PRO A 320 21.73 12.45 29.65
N PHE A 321 22.16 11.30 29.13
CA PHE A 321 23.51 10.78 29.34
C PHE A 321 24.45 11.26 28.23
N LEU A 322 24.76 12.56 28.19
CA LEU A 322 25.94 13.10 27.51
C LEU A 322 26.35 14.45 28.16
N SER A 323 27.22 14.40 29.17
CA SER A 323 28.21 15.46 29.40
C SER A 323 29.41 14.88 30.15
N GLY A 324 30.29 14.24 29.38
CA GLY A 324 31.65 13.95 29.83
C GLY A 324 32.53 15.18 29.63
N SER A 325 33.30 15.50 30.67
CA SER A 325 34.60 16.17 30.67
C SER A 325 34.72 17.55 30.01
N ASN A 326 34.80 18.59 30.84
CA ASN A 326 35.79 19.66 30.64
C ASN A 326 36.58 19.82 31.94
N GLY A 327 37.84 19.37 31.89
CA GLY A 327 38.79 19.46 32.98
C GLY A 327 40.19 19.51 32.40
N ARG A 328 40.61 20.70 31.99
CA ARG A 328 41.97 21.25 32.03
C ARG A 328 41.90 22.74 31.78
#